data_AF-A0A6P2D3N4-F1
#
_entry.id   AF-A0A6P2D3N4-F1
#
_cell.length_a   1.000
_cell.length_b   1.000
_cell.length_c   1.000
_cell.angle_alpha   90.00
_cell.angle_beta   90.00
_cell.angle_gamma   90.00
#
_symmetry.space_group_name_H-M   'P 1'
#
loop_
_entity.id
_entity.type
_entity.pdbx_description
1 polymer ?
#
loop_
_entity_poly.entity_id
_entity_poly.type
_entity_poly.pdbx_seq_one_letter_code
_entity_poly.pdbx_strand_id
1 'polypeptide(L)'
;MVPSLTDFGFVALVPENGFRWMSQADLEVRSVKRTTTRHAFVMVDQEPSDLGALLVNPKPKSNTVRRSPCEDRALFQEFASLDATNVDSLLAFSNEHGMLGFGTPVYCELTRPADALRCSESRDPITGETVGYLQAETHADWTHAIAKMRVAVSVLRAINAPGQAGEEKELTKLFSWQSIDVDQRYPDDRPGHWMVDTHPSLPIPNIKEFNREATDRIWGYVTHDILSEFETIQTVSKVWIADEINRHLNGKASPKIKLEGGGRIREYLQCSTLLAAMWSQVYSAFTGGKRYEQCKGCGKWFEVSNERGGRTVRAMYCGDACRVRSYRARRDQAATLAGEGLSAKEIVERFQSEGHEADLATVKKWVKPSTKRKGK
;
A
#
# COMPACT_ATOMS: atom_id res chain seq x y z
N MET A 1 26.82 9.14 -10.24
CA MET A 1 25.93 10.15 -9.64
C MET A 1 24.57 9.95 -10.29
N VAL A 2 23.69 9.13 -9.70
CA VAL A 2 22.39 8.80 -10.30
C VAL A 2 21.46 9.98 -10.03
N PRO A 3 20.85 10.62 -11.02
CA PRO A 3 19.85 11.65 -10.78
C PRO A 3 18.66 10.99 -10.09
N SER A 4 18.51 11.28 -8.80
CA SER A 4 17.32 10.98 -8.03
C SER A 4 16.14 11.79 -8.58
N LEU A 5 14.96 11.15 -8.56
CA LEU A 5 13.62 11.69 -8.80
C LEU A 5 13.10 11.55 -10.25
N THR A 6 12.88 10.31 -10.69
CA THR A 6 11.72 10.07 -11.55
C THR A 6 10.47 10.44 -10.75
N ASP A 7 9.82 11.55 -11.08
CA ASP A 7 8.49 11.85 -10.55
C ASP A 7 7.49 10.84 -11.17
N PHE A 8 6.52 10.38 -10.40
CA PHE A 8 5.52 9.41 -10.84
C PHE A 8 4.17 10.09 -11.03
N GLY A 9 3.42 9.68 -12.06
CA GLY A 9 2.11 10.23 -12.37
C GLY A 9 1.04 9.16 -12.38
N PHE A 10 -0.05 9.41 -11.67
CA PHE A 10 -1.31 8.69 -11.81
C PHE A 10 -2.45 9.65 -11.46
N VAL A 11 -3.53 9.58 -12.23
CA VAL A 11 -4.75 10.34 -11.96
C VAL A 11 -5.88 9.34 -11.79
N ALA A 12 -6.48 9.31 -10.60
CA ALA A 12 -7.69 8.57 -10.36
C ALA A 12 -8.92 9.42 -10.68
N LEU A 13 -9.94 8.78 -11.23
CA LEU A 13 -11.28 9.33 -11.38
C LEU A 13 -12.16 8.65 -10.35
N VAL A 14 -12.49 9.36 -9.28
CA VAL A 14 -13.32 8.86 -8.20
C VAL A 14 -14.75 9.41 -8.37
N PRO A 15 -15.79 8.58 -8.30
CA PRO A 15 -17.18 9.08 -8.29
C PRO A 15 -17.41 10.03 -7.11
N GLU A 16 -18.14 11.14 -7.32
CA GLU A 16 -18.46 12.06 -6.20
C GLU A 16 -19.17 11.37 -5.04
N ASN A 17 -20.03 10.39 -5.34
CA ASN A 17 -20.74 9.59 -4.33
C ASN A 17 -19.92 8.38 -3.81
N GLY A 18 -18.66 8.25 -4.24
CA GLY A 18 -17.77 7.16 -3.91
C GLY A 18 -18.08 5.84 -4.64
N PHE A 19 -17.17 4.89 -4.46
CA PHE A 19 -17.36 3.48 -4.77
C PHE A 19 -18.26 2.82 -3.73
N ARG A 20 -18.63 1.55 -3.95
CA ARG A 20 -19.37 0.75 -2.97
C ARG A 20 -19.01 -0.73 -3.08
N TRP A 21 -19.05 -1.42 -1.95
CA TRP A 21 -19.05 -2.88 -1.93
C TRP A 21 -20.44 -3.40 -2.26
N MET A 22 -20.50 -4.44 -3.09
CA MET A 22 -21.73 -5.18 -3.39
C MET A 22 -21.45 -6.67 -3.25
N SER A 23 -22.43 -7.41 -2.73
CA SER A 23 -22.36 -8.86 -2.77
C SER A 23 -22.66 -9.36 -4.18
N GLN A 24 -22.31 -10.61 -4.46
CA GLN A 24 -22.67 -11.23 -5.73
C GLN A 24 -24.17 -11.41 -5.89
N ALA A 25 -24.88 -11.64 -4.78
CA ALA A 25 -26.34 -11.72 -4.77
C ALA A 25 -26.97 -10.39 -5.18
N ASP A 26 -26.42 -9.26 -4.70
CA ASP A 26 -26.88 -7.91 -5.10
C ASP A 26 -26.63 -7.62 -6.59
N LEU A 27 -25.63 -8.29 -7.17
CA LEU A 27 -25.24 -8.14 -8.57
C LEU A 27 -25.84 -9.20 -9.48
N GLU A 28 -26.46 -10.26 -8.94
CA GLU A 28 -26.93 -11.41 -9.72
C GLU A 28 -25.82 -11.90 -10.68
N VAL A 29 -24.61 -12.12 -10.14
CA VAL A 29 -23.41 -12.48 -10.92
C VAL A 29 -23.60 -13.82 -11.59
N ARG A 30 -23.40 -13.84 -12.91
CA ARG A 30 -23.47 -15.07 -13.74
C ARG A 30 -22.09 -15.65 -14.01
N SER A 31 -21.12 -14.79 -14.35
CA SER A 31 -19.76 -15.23 -14.63
C SER A 31 -18.75 -14.12 -14.33
N VAL A 32 -17.49 -14.53 -14.09
CA VAL A 32 -16.36 -13.62 -13.87
C VAL A 32 -15.16 -14.08 -14.68
N LYS A 33 -14.46 -13.14 -15.31
CA LYS A 33 -13.30 -13.46 -16.16
C LYS A 33 -12.01 -12.87 -15.63
N ARG A 34 -11.25 -13.59 -14.80
CA ARG A 34 -9.91 -13.11 -14.40
C ARG A 34 -8.97 -13.09 -15.61
N THR A 35 -8.49 -11.91 -15.99
CA THR A 35 -7.38 -11.77 -16.94
C THR A 35 -6.07 -11.76 -16.18
N THR A 36 -5.40 -12.91 -16.06
CA THR A 36 -4.03 -12.94 -15.55
C THR A 36 -3.05 -12.74 -16.71
N THR A 37 -2.06 -11.86 -16.53
CA THR A 37 -1.01 -11.55 -17.53
C THR A 37 0.12 -12.58 -17.61
N ARG A 38 -0.12 -13.85 -17.29
CA ARG A 38 0.85 -14.92 -17.54
C ARG A 38 0.13 -16.09 -18.19
N HIS A 39 0.35 -16.21 -19.50
CA HIS A 39 -0.08 -17.29 -20.37
C HIS A 39 -1.61 -17.41 -20.57
N ALA A 40 -1.95 -17.60 -21.84
CA ALA A 40 -3.30 -17.78 -22.31
C ALA A 40 -4.00 -18.94 -21.57
N PHE A 41 -5.32 -18.77 -21.41
CA PHE A 41 -6.32 -19.73 -20.94
C PHE A 41 -6.33 -20.04 -19.45
N VAL A 42 -7.09 -19.23 -18.71
CA VAL A 42 -7.94 -19.77 -17.64
C VAL A 42 -9.35 -19.20 -17.86
N MET A 43 -10.25 -20.04 -18.38
CA MET A 43 -11.68 -19.91 -18.08
C MET A 43 -11.79 -20.33 -16.62
N VAL A 44 -12.07 -19.39 -15.71
CA VAL A 44 -12.10 -19.74 -14.29
C VAL A 44 -13.48 -20.31 -13.98
N ASP A 45 -13.52 -21.64 -13.83
CA ASP A 45 -14.48 -22.41 -13.03
C ASP A 45 -14.35 -22.01 -11.53
N GLN A 46 -14.53 -20.74 -11.19
CA GLN A 46 -14.80 -20.36 -9.80
C GLN A 46 -16.30 -20.15 -9.73
N GLU A 47 -16.94 -21.03 -8.94
CA GLU A 47 -18.32 -20.79 -8.50
C GLU A 47 -18.39 -19.35 -8.00
N PRO A 48 -19.39 -18.56 -8.44
CA PRO A 48 -19.51 -17.17 -8.05
C PRO A 48 -19.27 -16.98 -6.56
N SER A 49 -19.77 -17.90 -5.71
CA SER A 49 -19.67 -17.91 -4.24
C SER A 49 -18.31 -17.52 -3.65
N ASP A 50 -17.21 -17.80 -4.35
CA ASP A 50 -15.85 -17.63 -3.81
C ASP A 50 -15.29 -16.21 -3.98
N LEU A 51 -15.98 -15.32 -4.72
CA LEU A 51 -15.47 -13.99 -5.05
C LEU A 51 -15.53 -12.95 -3.91
N GLY A 52 -16.19 -13.27 -2.79
CA GLY A 52 -16.41 -12.34 -1.69
C GLY A 52 -17.18 -11.07 -2.12
N ALA A 53 -16.93 -9.94 -1.44
CA ALA A 53 -17.52 -8.64 -1.79
C ALA A 53 -16.79 -8.01 -3.00
N LEU A 54 -17.54 -7.31 -3.85
CA LEU A 54 -17.06 -6.63 -5.06
C LEU A 54 -17.12 -5.11 -4.91
N LEU A 55 -15.98 -4.43 -5.07
CA LEU A 55 -15.90 -2.98 -5.14
C LEU A 55 -16.24 -2.55 -6.56
N VAL A 56 -17.32 -1.78 -6.71
CA VAL A 56 -17.85 -1.39 -8.02
C VAL A 56 -18.01 0.12 -8.15
N ASN A 57 -17.97 0.56 -9.41
CA ASN A 57 -18.20 1.95 -9.77
C ASN A 57 -19.69 2.20 -10.06
N PRO A 58 -20.39 3.04 -9.26
CA PRO A 58 -21.78 3.36 -9.53
C PRO A 58 -21.96 4.13 -10.85
N LYS A 59 -23.15 4.02 -11.46
CA LYS A 59 -23.51 4.79 -12.65
C LYS A 59 -23.48 6.26 -12.25
N PRO A 60 -22.72 7.13 -12.93
CA PRO A 60 -22.72 8.52 -12.56
C PRO A 60 -24.11 9.11 -12.82
N LYS A 61 -24.81 9.52 -11.75
CA LYS A 61 -25.76 10.64 -11.83
C LYS A 61 -25.04 11.99 -11.78
N SER A 62 -23.74 12.01 -11.41
CA SER A 62 -22.95 13.22 -11.16
C SER A 62 -21.48 13.07 -11.60
N ASN A 63 -20.68 14.13 -11.42
CA ASN A 63 -19.33 14.26 -11.95
C ASN A 63 -18.34 13.28 -11.29
N THR A 64 -17.14 13.16 -11.87
CA THR A 64 -16.01 12.47 -11.25
C THR A 64 -15.02 13.48 -10.69
N VAL A 65 -14.50 13.20 -9.50
CA VAL A 65 -13.43 13.97 -8.88
C VAL A 65 -12.09 13.43 -9.34
N ARG A 66 -11.25 14.30 -9.90
CA ARG A 66 -9.87 13.96 -10.23
C ARG A 66 -9.03 13.96 -8.96
N ARG A 67 -8.36 12.86 -8.69
CA ARG A 67 -7.39 12.71 -7.59
C ARG A 67 -6.01 12.49 -8.17
N SER A 68 -4.97 12.96 -7.49
CA SER A 68 -3.56 12.78 -7.86
C SER A 68 -2.82 12.00 -6.76
N PRO A 69 -3.04 10.69 -6.58
CA PRO A 69 -2.50 9.93 -5.45
C PRO A 69 -0.97 9.99 -5.34
N CYS A 70 -0.26 10.14 -6.47
CA CYS A 70 1.20 10.27 -6.48
C CYS A 70 1.75 11.57 -5.86
N GLU A 71 0.91 12.57 -5.56
CA GLU A 71 1.34 13.74 -4.77
C GLU A 71 1.77 13.31 -3.35
N ASP A 72 1.14 12.26 -2.81
CA ASP A 72 1.64 11.59 -1.61
C ASP A 72 2.75 10.60 -1.99
N ARG A 73 3.98 10.93 -1.62
CA ARG A 73 5.17 10.11 -1.89
C ARG A 73 5.27 8.85 -1.03
N ALA A 74 4.41 8.70 -0.03
CA ALA A 74 4.41 7.61 0.93
C ALA A 74 3.10 6.79 0.92
N LEU A 75 2.26 6.95 -0.10
CA LEU A 75 0.97 6.26 -0.23
C LEU A 75 1.11 4.73 -0.10
N PHE A 76 2.18 4.13 -0.64
CA PHE A 76 2.44 2.70 -0.50
C PHE A 76 2.58 2.23 0.96
N GLN A 77 3.09 3.09 1.86
CA GLN A 77 3.19 2.79 3.30
C GLN A 77 1.81 2.84 3.96
N GLU A 78 0.99 3.83 3.59
CA GLU A 78 -0.40 3.93 4.06
C GLU A 78 -1.20 2.70 3.62
N PHE A 79 -1.14 2.35 2.34
CA PHE A 79 -1.80 1.17 1.79
C PHE A 79 -1.37 -0.13 2.48
N ALA A 80 -0.06 -0.32 2.72
CA ALA A 80 0.44 -1.46 3.48
C ALA A 80 -0.08 -1.48 4.93
N SER A 81 -0.37 -0.33 5.52
CA SER A 81 -0.84 -0.21 6.91
C SER A 81 -2.35 -0.41 7.07
N LEU A 82 -3.11 -0.51 5.99
CA LEU A 82 -4.56 -0.73 6.04
C LEU A 82 -4.89 -2.05 6.74
N ASP A 83 -5.99 -2.10 7.49
CA ASP A 83 -6.59 -3.36 7.93
C ASP A 83 -7.34 -3.99 6.75
N ALA A 84 -6.82 -5.11 6.26
CA ALA A 84 -7.38 -5.81 5.10
C ALA A 84 -8.72 -6.51 5.41
N THR A 85 -9.03 -6.75 6.69
CA THR A 85 -10.30 -7.37 7.10
C THR A 85 -11.45 -6.37 7.21
N ASN A 86 -11.12 -5.08 7.34
CA ASN A 86 -12.09 -4.01 7.50
C ASN A 86 -12.46 -3.40 6.15
N VAL A 87 -13.59 -3.84 5.59
CA VAL A 87 -14.10 -3.38 4.28
C VAL A 87 -14.37 -1.86 4.23
N ASP A 88 -14.72 -1.23 5.35
CA ASP A 88 -14.95 0.22 5.42
C ASP A 88 -13.63 0.99 5.30
N SER A 89 -12.55 0.46 5.89
CA SER A 89 -11.20 1.01 5.74
C SER A 89 -10.74 0.96 4.28
N LEU A 90 -10.97 -0.16 3.61
CA LEU A 90 -10.67 -0.32 2.18
C LEU A 90 -11.52 0.62 1.31
N LEU A 91 -12.81 0.76 1.65
CA LEU A 91 -13.71 1.66 0.95
C LEU A 91 -13.28 3.13 1.09
N ALA A 92 -12.94 3.54 2.31
CA ALA A 92 -12.43 4.89 2.58
C ALA A 92 -11.16 5.19 1.77
N PHE A 93 -10.20 4.26 1.76
CA PHE A 93 -8.99 4.39 0.94
C PHE A 93 -9.32 4.50 -0.55
N SER A 94 -10.24 3.67 -1.06
CA SER A 94 -10.65 3.71 -2.47
C SER A 94 -11.34 5.02 -2.84
N ASN A 95 -12.12 5.61 -1.94
CA ASN A 95 -12.78 6.90 -2.15
C ASN A 95 -11.83 8.09 -2.07
N GLU A 96 -10.69 7.95 -1.38
CA GLU A 96 -9.65 8.97 -1.38
C GLU A 96 -8.74 8.88 -2.62
N HIS A 97 -8.37 7.66 -3.02
CA HIS A 97 -7.28 7.44 -3.99
C HIS A 97 -7.67 6.75 -5.30
N GLY A 98 -8.84 6.11 -5.37
CA GLY A 98 -9.29 5.31 -6.51
C GLY A 98 -9.22 3.79 -6.28
N MET A 99 -9.71 3.04 -7.27
CA MET A 99 -9.56 1.58 -7.36
C MET A 99 -8.12 1.19 -7.72
N LEU A 100 -7.69 -0.02 -7.36
CA LEU A 100 -6.31 -0.51 -7.56
C LEU A 100 -5.92 -0.67 -9.04
N GLY A 101 -6.90 -0.90 -9.90
CA GLY A 101 -6.80 -1.16 -11.33
C GLY A 101 -6.59 -2.64 -11.68
N PHE A 102 -7.16 -3.59 -10.90
CA PHE A 102 -7.20 -5.00 -11.32
C PHE A 102 -8.17 -5.21 -12.48
N GLY A 103 -9.28 -4.48 -12.50
CA GLY A 103 -10.23 -4.46 -13.61
C GLY A 103 -10.88 -5.83 -13.85
N THR A 104 -11.29 -6.51 -12.79
CA THR A 104 -11.95 -7.82 -12.87
C THR A 104 -13.28 -7.65 -13.62
N PRO A 105 -13.42 -8.21 -14.83
CA PRO A 105 -14.67 -8.23 -15.58
C PRO A 105 -15.71 -9.11 -14.87
N VAL A 106 -16.85 -8.52 -14.55
CA VAL A 106 -18.00 -9.17 -13.93
C VAL A 106 -19.18 -9.11 -14.89
N TYR A 107 -19.78 -10.27 -15.16
CA TYR A 107 -20.96 -10.43 -15.98
C TYR A 107 -22.17 -10.74 -15.10
N CYS A 108 -23.23 -9.94 -15.23
CA CYS A 108 -24.37 -9.89 -14.31
C CYS A 108 -25.71 -9.75 -15.05
N GLU A 109 -26.83 -10.06 -14.39
CA GLU A 109 -28.15 -9.81 -14.97
C GLU A 109 -28.43 -8.31 -15.17
N LEU A 110 -29.02 -7.97 -16.31
CA LEU A 110 -29.30 -6.59 -16.71
C LEU A 110 -30.46 -5.95 -15.94
N THR A 111 -31.23 -6.74 -15.20
CA THR A 111 -32.62 -6.42 -14.85
C THR A 111 -32.77 -5.47 -13.65
N ARG A 112 -31.74 -5.24 -12.83
CA ARG A 112 -31.79 -4.27 -11.70
C ARG A 112 -30.50 -3.47 -11.39
N PRO A 113 -29.27 -3.99 -11.59
CA PRO A 113 -28.04 -3.22 -11.31
C PRO A 113 -27.63 -2.23 -12.41
N ALA A 114 -28.07 -2.41 -13.66
CA ALA A 114 -27.59 -1.65 -14.83
C ALA A 114 -27.94 -0.15 -14.83
N ASP A 115 -28.97 0.26 -14.06
CA ASP A 115 -29.33 1.67 -13.89
C ASP A 115 -28.62 2.35 -12.71
N ALA A 116 -28.07 1.57 -11.77
CA ALA A 116 -27.36 2.07 -10.60
C ALA A 116 -25.82 1.95 -10.72
N LEU A 117 -25.32 1.15 -11.67
CA LEU A 117 -23.89 0.88 -11.88
C LEU A 117 -23.40 1.31 -13.26
N ARG A 118 -22.09 1.59 -13.37
CA ARG A 118 -21.44 1.84 -14.65
C ARG A 118 -21.26 0.52 -15.40
N CYS A 119 -22.38 0.01 -15.90
CA CYS A 119 -22.53 -1.26 -16.60
C CYS A 119 -22.74 -1.00 -18.10
N SER A 120 -22.16 -1.83 -18.96
CA SER A 120 -22.44 -1.88 -20.39
C SER A 120 -22.97 -3.25 -20.78
N GLU A 121 -23.69 -3.38 -21.89
CA GLU A 121 -24.06 -4.70 -22.40
C GLU A 121 -22.84 -5.41 -23.01
N SER A 122 -22.72 -6.72 -22.77
CA SER A 122 -21.71 -7.58 -23.39
C SER A 122 -22.25 -8.99 -23.57
N ARG A 123 -21.57 -9.81 -24.37
CA ARG A 123 -21.80 -11.25 -24.44
C ARG A 123 -21.08 -11.95 -23.29
N ASP A 124 -21.79 -12.78 -22.54
CA ASP A 124 -21.21 -13.65 -21.53
C ASP A 124 -20.26 -14.66 -22.22
N PRO A 125 -19.00 -14.81 -21.77
CA PRO A 125 -18.03 -15.69 -22.41
C PRO A 125 -18.32 -17.19 -22.20
N ILE A 126 -19.15 -17.54 -21.21
CA ILE A 126 -19.53 -18.92 -20.88
C ILE A 126 -20.85 -19.27 -21.57
N THR A 127 -21.88 -18.45 -21.39
CA THR A 127 -23.24 -18.78 -21.88
C THR A 127 -23.52 -18.23 -23.28
N GLY A 128 -22.78 -17.21 -23.73
CA GLY A 128 -23.03 -16.51 -25.00
C GLY A 128 -24.24 -15.57 -24.97
N GLU A 129 -24.95 -15.46 -23.85
CA GLU A 129 -26.11 -14.58 -23.71
C GLU A 129 -25.68 -13.11 -23.57
N THR A 130 -26.58 -12.18 -23.94
CA THR A 130 -26.36 -10.76 -23.67
C THR A 130 -26.65 -10.47 -22.20
N VAL A 131 -25.64 -9.96 -21.50
CA VAL A 131 -25.65 -9.71 -20.06
C VAL A 131 -25.04 -8.33 -19.76
N GLY A 132 -25.20 -7.87 -18.53
CA GLY A 132 -24.52 -6.68 -18.02
C GLY A 132 -23.05 -6.98 -17.77
N TYR A 133 -22.18 -6.03 -18.10
CA TYR A 133 -20.75 -6.09 -17.91
C TYR A 133 -20.29 -4.88 -17.12
N LEU A 134 -19.48 -5.12 -16.09
CA LEU A 134 -18.82 -4.08 -15.33
C LEU A 134 -17.41 -4.49 -14.92
N GLN A 135 -16.63 -3.49 -14.54
CA GLN A 135 -15.29 -3.67 -13.99
C GLN A 135 -15.38 -3.54 -12.46
N ALA A 136 -14.89 -4.55 -11.75
CA ALA A 136 -14.90 -4.62 -10.28
C ALA A 136 -13.52 -5.00 -9.73
N GLU A 137 -13.38 -4.91 -8.41
CA GLU A 137 -12.27 -5.49 -7.66
C GLU A 137 -12.82 -6.31 -6.51
N THR A 138 -12.28 -7.50 -6.29
CA THR A 138 -12.71 -8.38 -5.21
C THR A 138 -12.03 -7.99 -3.89
N HIS A 139 -12.66 -8.30 -2.76
CA HIS A 139 -12.01 -8.18 -1.45
C HIS A 139 -10.70 -8.98 -1.36
N ALA A 140 -10.63 -10.13 -2.03
CA ALA A 140 -9.42 -10.94 -2.17
C ALA A 140 -8.31 -10.20 -2.93
N ASP A 141 -8.64 -9.52 -4.04
CA ASP A 141 -7.68 -8.72 -4.81
C ASP A 141 -7.01 -7.64 -3.93
N TRP A 142 -7.82 -6.95 -3.12
CA TRP A 142 -7.35 -5.94 -2.18
C TRP A 142 -6.51 -6.52 -1.05
N THR A 143 -7.00 -7.58 -0.40
CA THR A 143 -6.29 -8.26 0.69
C THR A 143 -4.92 -8.74 0.24
N HIS A 144 -4.87 -9.36 -0.94
CA HIS A 144 -3.65 -9.86 -1.55
C HIS A 144 -2.67 -8.74 -1.92
N ALA A 145 -3.17 -7.65 -2.53
CA ALA A 145 -2.35 -6.48 -2.86
C ALA A 145 -1.73 -5.85 -1.60
N ILE A 146 -2.49 -5.74 -0.52
CA ILE A 146 -2.02 -5.19 0.76
C ILE A 146 -0.96 -6.10 1.37
N ALA A 147 -1.20 -7.42 1.42
CA ALA A 147 -0.25 -8.39 1.96
C ALA A 147 1.11 -8.32 1.23
N LYS A 148 1.09 -8.29 -0.10
CA LYS A 148 2.30 -8.11 -0.91
C LYS A 148 3.01 -6.78 -0.62
N MET A 149 2.25 -5.68 -0.55
CA MET A 149 2.83 -4.37 -0.26
C MET A 149 3.46 -4.33 1.15
N ARG A 150 2.84 -4.97 2.16
CA ARG A 150 3.40 -5.09 3.52
C ARG A 150 4.73 -5.82 3.52
N VAL A 151 4.85 -6.89 2.76
CA VAL A 151 6.10 -7.65 2.65
C VAL A 151 7.16 -6.77 1.97
N ALA A 152 6.82 -6.12 0.85
CA ALA A 152 7.73 -5.20 0.17
C ALA A 152 8.21 -4.06 1.09
N VAL A 153 7.31 -3.46 1.88
CA VAL A 153 7.64 -2.44 2.89
C VAL A 153 8.56 -3.00 3.97
N SER A 154 8.27 -4.20 4.48
CA SER A 154 9.10 -4.85 5.51
C SER A 154 10.51 -5.16 4.98
N VAL A 155 10.61 -5.64 3.76
CA VAL A 155 11.89 -5.88 3.06
C VAL A 155 12.66 -4.58 2.87
N LEU A 156 12.01 -3.51 2.41
CA LEU A 156 12.64 -2.19 2.28
C LEU A 156 13.16 -1.67 3.62
N ARG A 157 12.40 -1.84 4.71
CA ARG A 157 12.83 -1.41 6.04
C ARG A 157 14.04 -2.20 6.50
N ALA A 158 14.04 -3.52 6.30
CA ALA A 158 15.15 -4.38 6.68
C ALA A 158 16.43 -4.01 5.89
N ILE A 159 16.34 -3.89 4.56
CA ILE A 159 17.48 -3.53 3.70
C ILE A 159 18.03 -2.14 4.02
N ASN A 160 17.17 -1.20 4.45
CA ASN A 160 17.58 0.17 4.79
C ASN A 160 17.94 0.35 6.28
N ALA A 161 17.86 -0.70 7.10
CA ALA A 161 18.14 -0.64 8.52
C ALA A 161 19.66 -0.48 8.78
N PRO A 162 20.06 0.30 9.80
CA PRO A 162 21.47 0.43 10.16
C PRO A 162 21.96 -0.83 10.90
N GLY A 163 22.83 -1.61 10.24
CA GLY A 163 23.55 -2.74 10.83
C GLY A 163 23.08 -4.12 10.36
N GLN A 164 24.02 -4.96 9.94
CA GLN A 164 23.77 -6.26 9.28
C GLN A 164 22.96 -7.24 10.15
N ALA A 165 23.20 -7.30 11.46
CA ALA A 165 22.56 -8.28 12.34
C ALA A 165 21.05 -8.03 12.56
N GLY A 166 20.61 -6.76 12.54
CA GLY A 166 19.19 -6.41 12.65
C GLY A 166 18.42 -6.66 11.35
N GLU A 167 19.05 -6.36 10.22
CA GLU A 167 18.54 -6.63 8.87
C GLU A 167 18.29 -8.14 8.68
N GLU A 168 19.28 -8.98 8.97
CA GLU A 168 19.18 -10.43 8.77
C GLU A 168 18.05 -11.05 9.62
N LYS A 169 17.93 -10.63 10.89
CA LYS A 169 16.87 -11.11 11.78
C LYS A 169 15.47 -10.79 11.26
N GLU A 170 15.25 -9.61 10.68
CA GLU A 170 13.96 -9.24 10.11
C GLU A 170 13.69 -9.96 8.78
N LEU A 171 14.71 -10.13 7.95
CA LEU A 171 14.58 -10.86 6.68
C LEU A 171 14.28 -12.36 6.91
N THR A 172 14.87 -13.01 7.91
CA THR A 172 14.64 -14.44 8.21
C THR A 172 13.20 -14.73 8.67
N LYS A 173 12.45 -13.71 9.10
CA LYS A 173 11.00 -13.86 9.36
C LYS A 173 10.17 -13.96 8.09
N LEU A 174 10.73 -13.50 6.96
CA LEU A 174 10.03 -13.38 5.68
C LEU A 174 10.54 -14.38 4.64
N PHE A 175 11.83 -14.70 4.66
CA PHE A 175 12.46 -15.61 3.69
C PHE A 175 12.99 -16.84 4.40
N SER A 176 12.78 -17.99 3.77
CA SER A 176 13.36 -19.27 4.19
C SER A 176 13.79 -20.10 2.98
N TRP A 177 14.87 -20.85 3.12
CA TRP A 177 15.25 -21.87 2.16
C TRP A 177 14.42 -23.14 2.39
N GLN A 178 13.87 -23.71 1.33
CA GLN A 178 13.10 -24.95 1.38
C GLN A 178 13.74 -25.97 0.44
N SER A 179 14.24 -27.06 1.01
CA SER A 179 14.70 -28.23 0.27
C SER A 179 13.48 -29.04 -0.17
N ILE A 180 13.36 -29.33 -1.47
CA ILE A 180 12.34 -30.26 -1.96
C ILE A 180 12.98 -31.64 -2.00
N ASP A 181 12.36 -32.62 -1.34
CA ASP A 181 12.66 -34.03 -1.57
C ASP A 181 12.11 -34.38 -2.96
N VAL A 182 12.97 -34.30 -3.97
CA VAL A 182 12.57 -34.52 -5.37
C VAL A 182 12.23 -36.00 -5.53
N ASP A 183 10.95 -36.33 -5.76
CA ASP A 183 10.57 -37.68 -6.19
C ASP A 183 11.39 -38.02 -7.45
N GLN A 184 11.93 -39.24 -7.55
CA GLN A 184 12.89 -39.67 -8.60
C GLN A 184 12.38 -39.54 -10.04
N ARG A 185 11.13 -39.09 -10.24
CA ARG A 185 10.48 -38.84 -11.52
C ARG A 185 10.96 -37.58 -12.24
N TYR A 186 11.54 -36.60 -11.56
CA TYR A 186 12.05 -35.36 -12.18
C TYR A 186 13.48 -35.02 -11.72
N PRO A 187 14.50 -35.77 -12.20
CA PRO A 187 15.90 -35.62 -11.76
C PRO A 187 16.57 -34.29 -12.14
N ASP A 188 15.97 -33.49 -13.02
CA ASP A 188 16.46 -32.15 -13.40
C ASP A 188 15.84 -31.00 -12.57
N ASP A 189 14.91 -31.31 -11.65
CA ASP A 189 14.33 -30.30 -10.76
C ASP A 189 15.27 -29.96 -9.61
N ARG A 190 15.47 -28.66 -9.38
CA ARG A 190 16.47 -28.14 -8.44
C ARG A 190 16.19 -28.61 -7.01
N PRO A 191 17.22 -29.02 -6.24
CA PRO A 191 17.07 -29.63 -4.91
C PRO A 191 16.53 -28.69 -3.81
N GLY A 192 16.28 -27.41 -4.11
CA GLY A 192 15.65 -26.47 -3.19
C GLY A 192 15.41 -25.10 -3.81
N HIS A 193 14.62 -24.28 -3.11
CA HIS A 193 14.30 -22.92 -3.53
C HIS A 193 14.09 -21.98 -2.32
N TRP A 194 14.31 -20.69 -2.54
CA TRP A 194 13.93 -19.65 -1.58
C TRP A 194 12.43 -19.38 -1.65
N MET A 195 11.78 -19.42 -0.49
CA MET A 195 10.37 -19.06 -0.32
C MET A 195 10.25 -17.74 0.44
N VAL A 196 9.35 -16.87 -0.02
CA VAL A 196 8.87 -15.73 0.75
C VAL A 196 7.47 -16.01 1.30
N ASP A 197 7.28 -15.79 2.60
CA ASP A 197 5.96 -15.80 3.19
C ASP A 197 5.31 -14.42 3.06
N THR A 198 4.34 -14.32 2.15
CA THR A 198 3.58 -13.07 1.97
C THR A 198 2.48 -12.88 3.02
N HIS A 199 2.22 -13.90 3.84
CA HIS A 199 1.16 -13.94 4.85
C HIS A 199 1.66 -14.59 6.16
N PRO A 200 2.71 -14.04 6.81
CA PRO A 200 3.37 -14.67 7.96
C PRO A 200 2.48 -14.78 9.22
N SER A 201 1.33 -14.11 9.23
CA SER A 201 0.35 -14.19 10.31
C SER A 201 -0.63 -15.37 10.18
N LEU A 202 -0.61 -16.13 9.08
CA LEU A 202 -1.49 -17.27 8.85
C LEU A 202 -0.75 -18.59 9.16
N PRO A 203 -1.38 -19.62 9.77
CA PRO A 203 -0.75 -20.90 10.06
C PRO A 203 -0.21 -21.58 8.80
N ILE A 204 1.05 -22.04 8.75
CA ILE A 204 1.64 -22.70 7.57
C ILE A 204 0.80 -23.95 7.21
N PRO A 205 0.30 -24.12 5.96
CA PRO A 205 -0.50 -25.29 5.60
C PRO A 205 0.41 -26.51 5.46
N ASN A 206 -0.17 -27.69 5.59
CA ASN A 206 0.53 -28.94 5.31
C ASN A 206 0.83 -29.03 3.80
N ILE A 207 2.12 -29.10 3.43
CA ILE A 207 2.60 -29.17 2.03
C ILE A 207 2.00 -30.35 1.25
N LYS A 208 1.54 -31.41 1.93
CA LYS A 208 0.92 -32.58 1.28
C LYS A 208 -0.51 -32.34 0.77
N GLU A 209 -1.17 -31.27 1.20
CA GLU A 209 -2.54 -30.89 0.81
C GLU A 209 -2.55 -29.70 -0.15
N PHE A 210 -1.48 -29.52 -0.94
CA PHE A 210 -1.31 -28.45 -1.91
C PHE A 210 -2.27 -28.62 -3.11
N ASN A 211 -3.57 -28.52 -2.87
CA ASN A 211 -4.61 -28.47 -3.90
C ASN A 211 -4.73 -27.05 -4.48
N ARG A 212 -5.35 -26.94 -5.67
CA ARG A 212 -5.58 -25.70 -6.43
C ARG A 212 -6.19 -24.53 -5.63
N GLU A 213 -6.81 -24.81 -4.48
CA GLU A 213 -7.39 -23.84 -3.54
C GLU A 213 -6.33 -23.07 -2.73
N ALA A 214 -5.06 -23.51 -2.72
CA ALA A 214 -3.94 -22.78 -2.11
C ALA A 214 -3.47 -21.54 -2.91
N THR A 215 -4.32 -21.01 -3.79
CA THR A 215 -4.03 -19.83 -4.63
C THR A 215 -4.11 -18.51 -3.86
N ASP A 216 -4.74 -18.49 -2.69
CA ASP A 216 -4.82 -17.29 -1.83
C ASP A 216 -3.55 -17.05 -1.00
N ARG A 217 -2.70 -18.07 -0.83
CA ARG A 217 -1.31 -17.88 -0.42
C ARG A 217 -0.44 -17.74 -1.65
N ILE A 218 -0.02 -16.52 -1.97
CA ILE A 218 1.12 -16.38 -2.88
C ILE A 218 2.38 -16.65 -2.09
N TRP A 219 2.71 -17.94 -1.93
CA TRP A 219 4.10 -18.33 -1.83
C TRP A 219 4.80 -17.77 -3.06
N GLY A 220 5.56 -16.71 -2.86
CA GLY A 220 6.39 -16.15 -3.91
C GLY A 220 7.64 -17.03 -3.98
N TYR A 221 7.75 -17.82 -5.03
CA TYR A 221 9.04 -18.37 -5.39
C TYR A 221 9.95 -17.21 -5.79
N VAL A 222 11.18 -17.18 -5.30
CA VAL A 222 12.20 -16.34 -5.92
C VAL A 222 12.68 -17.08 -7.17
N THR A 223 11.91 -17.00 -8.26
CA THR A 223 12.10 -17.79 -9.50
C THR A 223 13.28 -17.36 -10.36
N HIS A 224 14.33 -16.79 -9.76
CA HIS A 224 15.49 -16.41 -10.56
C HIS A 224 16.40 -17.61 -10.74
N ASP A 225 16.67 -17.97 -11.99
CA ASP A 225 17.47 -19.14 -12.36
C ASP A 225 18.89 -19.18 -11.77
N ILE A 226 19.31 -18.09 -11.13
CA ILE A 226 20.67 -17.84 -10.64
C ILE A 226 20.76 -18.05 -9.12
N LEU A 227 19.64 -18.12 -8.40
CA LEU A 227 19.68 -18.23 -6.94
C LEU A 227 19.88 -19.68 -6.50
N SER A 228 20.82 -19.86 -5.57
CA SER A 228 21.15 -21.13 -4.92
C SER A 228 21.12 -20.98 -3.40
N GLU A 229 21.27 -22.07 -2.65
CA GLU A 229 21.35 -22.06 -1.18
C GLU A 229 22.53 -21.25 -0.64
N PHE A 230 23.56 -21.03 -1.46
CA PHE A 230 24.77 -20.29 -1.09
C PHE A 230 24.59 -18.76 -1.17
N GLU A 231 23.45 -18.28 -1.67
CA GLU A 231 23.15 -16.85 -1.73
C GLU A 231 22.68 -16.32 -0.37
N THR A 232 23.15 -15.12 -0.03
CA THR A 232 22.74 -14.46 1.22
C THR A 232 21.28 -14.05 1.16
N ILE A 233 20.59 -14.05 2.31
CA ILE A 233 19.19 -13.60 2.42
C ILE A 233 19.01 -12.14 1.97
N GLN A 234 20.07 -11.33 2.06
CA GLN A 234 20.12 -9.96 1.55
C GLN A 234 20.12 -9.93 0.01
N THR A 235 20.87 -10.80 -0.67
CA THR A 235 20.81 -10.92 -2.14
C THR A 235 19.43 -11.36 -2.59
N VAL A 236 18.92 -12.42 -1.96
CA VAL A 236 17.62 -13.03 -2.29
C VAL A 236 16.48 -12.03 -2.13
N SER A 237 16.45 -11.30 -1.02
CA SER A 237 15.41 -10.29 -0.76
C SER A 237 15.45 -9.12 -1.76
N LYS A 238 16.65 -8.68 -2.18
CA LYS A 238 16.83 -7.66 -3.23
C LYS A 238 16.34 -8.16 -4.59
N VAL A 239 16.62 -9.41 -4.94
CA VAL A 239 16.13 -10.01 -6.19
C VAL A 239 14.61 -10.13 -6.16
N TRP A 240 14.03 -10.61 -5.06
CA TRP A 240 12.59 -10.74 -4.92
C TRP A 240 11.87 -9.40 -5.06
N ILE A 241 12.30 -8.36 -4.33
CA ILE A 241 11.63 -7.06 -4.41
C ILE A 241 11.78 -6.42 -5.80
N ALA A 242 12.94 -6.59 -6.45
CA ALA A 242 13.13 -6.15 -7.82
C ALA A 242 12.17 -6.85 -8.80
N ASP A 243 11.96 -8.15 -8.66
CA ASP A 243 11.01 -8.90 -9.50
C ASP A 243 9.56 -8.48 -9.25
N GLU A 244 9.14 -8.28 -7.99
CA GLU A 244 7.79 -7.78 -7.69
C GLU A 244 7.57 -6.38 -8.27
N ILE A 245 8.54 -5.47 -8.10
CA ILE A 245 8.50 -4.14 -8.72
C ILE A 245 8.32 -4.29 -10.23
N ASN A 246 9.20 -5.04 -10.89
CA ASN A 246 9.15 -5.21 -12.34
C ASN A 246 7.81 -5.80 -12.79
N ARG A 247 7.28 -6.80 -12.08
CA ARG A 247 5.99 -7.43 -12.41
C ARG A 247 4.81 -6.47 -12.29
N HIS A 248 4.81 -5.62 -11.27
CA HIS A 248 3.73 -4.65 -11.06
C HIS A 248 3.84 -3.43 -11.98
N LEU A 249 5.05 -3.08 -12.45
CA LEU A 249 5.27 -1.99 -13.41
C LEU A 249 5.15 -2.44 -14.87
N ASN A 250 5.45 -3.70 -15.19
CA ASN A 250 5.44 -4.22 -16.56
C ASN A 250 4.08 -4.00 -17.24
N GLY A 251 4.10 -3.30 -18.37
CA GLY A 251 2.91 -2.91 -19.14
C GLY A 251 1.98 -1.89 -18.45
N LYS A 252 2.31 -1.43 -17.24
CA LYS A 252 1.46 -0.53 -16.43
C LYS A 252 2.13 0.79 -16.08
N ALA A 253 3.44 0.90 -16.26
CA ALA A 253 4.19 2.13 -16.14
C ALA A 253 4.96 2.39 -17.44
N SER A 254 4.99 3.63 -17.88
CA SER A 254 5.72 4.03 -19.09
C SER A 254 6.42 5.36 -18.89
N PRO A 255 7.68 5.51 -19.34
CA PRO A 255 8.35 6.80 -19.38
C PRO A 255 7.57 7.78 -20.26
N LYS A 256 7.48 9.04 -19.82
CA LYS A 256 6.85 10.15 -20.53
C LYS A 256 7.65 11.43 -20.32
N ILE A 257 7.47 12.38 -21.23
CA ILE A 257 8.15 13.69 -21.24
C ILE A 257 7.10 14.80 -21.12
N LYS A 258 7.30 15.74 -20.18
CA LYS A 258 6.33 16.78 -19.83
C LYS A 258 7.06 18.09 -19.71
N LEU A 259 6.37 19.10 -20.21
CA LEU A 259 6.76 20.49 -20.04
C LEU A 259 6.16 20.98 -18.71
N GLU A 260 7.02 21.28 -17.75
CA GLU A 260 6.65 22.03 -16.55
C GLU A 260 6.59 23.54 -16.85
N GLY A 261 6.01 24.30 -15.92
CA GLY A 261 6.02 25.76 -15.97
C GLY A 261 7.44 26.31 -16.13
N GLY A 262 7.59 27.36 -16.94
CA GLY A 262 8.91 27.93 -17.27
C GLY A 262 9.67 27.17 -18.37
N GLY A 263 9.01 26.27 -19.10
CA GLY A 263 9.59 25.58 -20.27
C GLY A 263 10.53 24.43 -19.92
N ARG A 264 10.54 24.00 -18.65
CA ARG A 264 11.42 22.93 -18.18
C ARG A 264 10.90 21.57 -18.62
N ILE A 265 11.73 20.81 -19.32
CA ILE A 265 11.42 19.45 -19.73
C ILE A 265 11.81 18.48 -18.61
N ARG A 266 10.91 17.57 -18.26
CA ARG A 266 11.16 16.49 -17.32
C ARG A 266 10.64 15.15 -17.79
N GLU A 267 11.35 14.11 -17.39
CA GLU A 267 10.91 12.72 -17.48
C GLU A 267 10.06 12.37 -16.26
N TYR A 268 9.03 11.55 -16.48
CA TYR A 268 8.19 10.99 -15.44
C TYR A 268 7.71 9.60 -15.84
N LEU A 269 7.49 8.75 -14.84
CA LEU A 269 6.85 7.45 -15.04
C LEU A 269 5.35 7.61 -14.89
N GLN A 270 4.63 7.52 -16.01
CA GLN A 270 3.17 7.53 -16.03
C GLN A 270 2.65 6.12 -15.77
N CYS A 271 1.89 5.96 -14.70
CA CYS A 271 1.22 4.71 -14.36
C CYS A 271 -0.22 4.71 -14.91
N SER A 272 -0.70 3.53 -15.30
CA SER A 272 -2.08 3.31 -15.75
C SER A 272 -3.02 2.85 -14.64
N THR A 273 -2.49 2.43 -13.50
CA THR A 273 -3.27 1.96 -12.34
C THR A 273 -2.73 2.51 -11.03
N LEU A 274 -3.58 2.57 -10.00
CA LEU A 274 -3.19 3.01 -8.66
C LEU A 274 -2.16 2.05 -8.05
N LEU A 275 -2.34 0.74 -8.24
CA LEU A 275 -1.40 -0.25 -7.74
C LEU A 275 -0.01 -0.08 -8.36
N ALA A 276 0.08 0.13 -9.69
CA ALA A 276 1.36 0.40 -10.35
C ALA A 276 1.98 1.72 -9.86
N ALA A 277 1.16 2.73 -9.55
CA ALA A 277 1.62 3.98 -8.96
C ALA A 277 2.26 3.78 -7.58
N MET A 278 1.65 2.97 -6.71
CA MET A 278 2.23 2.62 -5.41
C MET A 278 3.51 1.79 -5.55
N TRP A 279 3.53 0.81 -6.45
CA TRP A 279 4.76 0.05 -6.75
C TRP A 279 5.88 0.90 -7.37
N SER A 280 5.54 2.00 -8.04
CA SER A 280 6.54 2.97 -8.50
C SER A 280 7.16 3.76 -7.33
N GLN A 281 6.40 4.00 -6.25
CA GLN A 281 6.95 4.55 -5.01
C GLN A 281 7.89 3.54 -4.32
N VAL A 282 7.54 2.26 -4.33
CA VAL A 282 8.44 1.16 -3.89
C VAL A 282 9.72 1.15 -4.73
N TYR A 283 9.63 1.26 -6.05
CA TYR A 283 10.79 1.41 -6.95
C TYR A 283 11.69 2.59 -6.56
N SER A 284 11.09 3.76 -6.30
CA SER A 284 11.83 4.95 -5.85
C SER A 284 12.51 4.73 -4.50
N ALA A 285 11.82 4.08 -3.56
CA ALA A 285 12.35 3.76 -2.24
C ALA A 285 13.52 2.79 -2.31
N PHE A 286 13.39 1.74 -3.15
CA PHE A 286 14.40 0.71 -3.36
C PHE A 286 15.67 1.26 -4.02
N THR A 287 15.51 2.03 -5.10
CA THR A 287 16.65 2.54 -5.89
C THR A 287 17.30 3.78 -5.29
N GLY A 288 16.52 4.62 -4.60
CA GLY A 288 17.01 5.86 -3.98
C GLY A 288 17.46 5.71 -2.53
N GLY A 289 17.32 4.54 -1.91
CA GLY A 289 17.61 4.34 -0.48
C GLY A 289 16.79 5.27 0.43
N LYS A 290 15.56 5.59 0.01
CA LYS A 290 14.70 6.55 0.72
C LYS A 290 14.10 5.92 1.95
N ARG A 291 13.94 6.73 3.02
CA ARG A 291 13.30 6.32 4.26
C ARG A 291 11.97 7.03 4.43
N TYR A 292 11.08 6.44 5.22
CA TYR A 292 9.74 6.96 5.46
C TYR A 292 9.41 6.83 6.94
N GLU A 293 8.83 7.88 7.50
CA GLU A 293 8.47 7.95 8.92
C GLU A 293 7.01 8.42 9.06
N GLN A 294 6.38 8.06 10.18
CA GLN A 294 5.04 8.56 10.51
C GLN A 294 5.13 9.91 11.21
N CYS A 295 4.27 10.85 10.79
CA CYS A 295 4.14 12.14 11.43
C CYS A 295 3.57 11.98 12.84
N LYS A 296 4.31 12.43 13.87
CA LYS A 296 3.85 12.44 15.27
C LYS A 296 2.60 13.31 15.50
N GLY A 297 2.25 14.18 14.55
CA GLY A 297 1.10 15.07 14.66
C GLY A 297 -0.19 14.57 13.98
N CYS A 298 -0.08 13.91 12.83
CA CYS A 298 -1.25 13.48 12.05
C CYS A 298 -1.22 12.01 11.62
N GLY A 299 -0.20 11.24 12.00
CA GLY A 299 -0.03 9.83 11.63
C GLY A 299 0.38 9.58 10.17
N LYS A 300 0.20 10.55 9.27
CA LYS A 300 0.57 10.39 7.86
C LYS A 300 2.05 10.06 7.67
N TRP A 301 2.32 9.12 6.78
CA TRP A 301 3.67 8.79 6.36
C TRP A 301 4.29 9.93 5.55
N PHE A 302 5.60 10.14 5.69
CA PHE A 302 6.31 11.12 4.89
C PHE A 302 7.74 10.67 4.60
N GLU A 303 8.26 11.07 3.44
CA GLU A 303 9.64 10.78 3.01
C GLU A 303 10.66 11.57 3.85
N VAL A 304 11.68 10.84 4.29
CA VAL A 304 12.89 11.32 4.95
C VAL A 304 14.06 11.10 3.99
N SER A 305 14.74 12.18 3.64
CA SER A 305 15.93 12.15 2.78
C SER A 305 16.98 13.16 3.25
N ASN A 306 18.25 12.80 3.06
CA ASN A 306 19.39 13.70 3.28
C ASN A 306 19.68 14.58 2.05
N GLU A 307 18.80 14.56 1.05
CA GLU A 307 18.92 15.40 -0.14
C GLU A 307 18.73 16.87 0.22
N ARG A 308 19.28 17.77 -0.60
CA ARG A 308 19.18 19.22 -0.36
C ARG A 308 17.72 19.67 -0.41
N GLY A 309 17.20 20.16 0.72
CA GLY A 309 15.79 20.52 0.89
C GLY A 309 14.87 19.36 1.30
N GLY A 310 15.43 18.16 1.47
CA GLY A 310 14.75 17.00 2.03
C GLY A 310 14.59 17.08 3.56
N ARG A 311 13.69 16.24 4.10
CA ARG A 311 13.48 16.13 5.55
C ARG A 311 14.51 15.18 6.15
N THR A 312 15.25 15.66 7.13
CA THR A 312 16.29 14.85 7.79
C THR A 312 15.70 13.73 8.64
N VAL A 313 16.53 12.77 9.02
CA VAL A 313 16.16 11.66 9.94
C VAL A 313 15.66 12.11 11.31
N ARG A 314 15.81 13.39 11.67
CA ARG A 314 15.29 13.97 12.91
C ARG A 314 13.92 14.63 12.73
N ALA A 315 13.39 14.67 11.51
CA ALA A 315 12.07 15.24 11.26
C ALA A 315 11.01 14.38 11.93
N MET A 316 10.15 15.00 12.76
CA MET A 316 9.07 14.31 13.48
C MET A 316 7.69 14.58 12.90
N TYR A 317 7.58 15.53 11.97
CA TYR A 317 6.32 16.00 11.40
C TYR A 317 6.43 16.10 9.89
N CYS A 318 5.34 15.80 9.20
CA CYS A 318 5.26 15.88 7.73
C CYS A 318 5.39 17.32 7.19
N GLY A 319 5.28 18.35 8.04
CA GLY A 319 5.49 19.74 7.64
C GLY A 319 5.27 20.73 8.77
N ASP A 320 5.52 22.01 8.47
CA ASP A 320 5.40 23.10 9.46
C ASP A 320 3.99 23.25 10.03
N ALA A 321 2.95 23.04 9.22
CA ALA A 321 1.57 23.09 9.69
C ALA A 321 1.31 22.08 10.81
N CYS A 322 1.76 20.83 10.65
CA CYS A 322 1.65 19.78 11.67
C CYS A 322 2.54 20.09 12.87
N ARG A 323 3.78 20.55 12.65
CA ARG A 323 4.69 20.94 13.73
C ARG A 323 4.09 22.04 14.61
N VAL A 324 3.54 23.09 14.01
CA VAL A 324 2.91 24.21 14.72
C VAL A 324 1.63 23.77 15.43
N ARG A 325 0.80 22.95 14.78
CA ARG A 325 -0.43 22.41 15.39
C ARG A 325 -0.13 21.56 16.62
N SER A 326 0.79 20.61 16.51
CA SER A 326 1.21 19.77 17.63
C SER A 326 1.86 20.59 18.75
N TYR A 327 2.64 21.62 18.42
CA TYR A 327 3.19 22.54 19.42
C TYR A 327 2.08 23.29 20.17
N ARG A 328 1.08 23.82 19.47
CA ARG A 328 -0.07 24.52 20.07
C ARG A 328 -0.89 23.58 20.96
N ALA A 329 -1.20 22.38 20.48
CA ALA A 329 -1.91 21.38 21.25
C ALA A 329 -1.21 21.07 22.58
N ARG A 330 0.12 20.85 22.56
CA ARG A 330 0.90 20.64 23.80
C ARG A 330 0.90 21.86 24.72
N ARG A 331 0.97 23.08 24.15
CA ARG A 331 0.89 24.31 24.93
C ARG A 331 -0.46 24.44 25.64
N ASP A 332 -1.55 24.18 24.92
CA ASP A 332 -2.91 24.30 25.45
C ASP A 332 -3.17 23.21 26.49
N GLN A 333 -2.73 21.98 26.24
CA GLN A 333 -2.76 20.89 27.23
C GLN A 333 -1.96 21.23 28.49
N ALA A 334 -0.76 21.81 28.35
CA ALA A 334 0.04 22.24 29.49
C ALA A 334 -0.66 23.35 30.30
N ALA A 335 -1.34 24.28 29.63
CA ALA A 335 -2.13 25.31 30.30
C ALA A 335 -3.32 24.72 31.07
N THR A 336 -4.01 23.73 30.49
CA THR A 336 -5.09 22.98 31.16
C THR A 336 -4.57 22.26 32.40
N LEU A 337 -3.51 21.47 32.27
CA LEU A 337 -2.91 20.72 33.39
C LEU A 337 -2.41 21.64 34.51
N ALA A 338 -1.84 22.80 34.17
CA ALA A 338 -1.47 23.80 35.17
C ALA A 338 -2.68 24.42 35.86
N GLY A 339 -3.80 24.62 35.14
CA GLY A 339 -5.08 25.02 35.72
C GLY A 339 -5.67 23.98 36.67
N GLU A 340 -5.39 22.70 36.43
CA GLU A 340 -5.72 21.56 37.30
C GLU A 340 -4.77 21.43 38.51
N GLY A 341 -3.75 22.29 38.62
CA GLY A 341 -2.83 22.35 39.75
C GLY A 341 -1.54 21.58 39.59
N LEU A 342 -1.27 20.95 38.44
CA LEU A 342 -0.01 20.25 38.20
C LEU A 342 1.14 21.26 38.07
N SER A 343 2.27 20.93 38.70
CA SER A 343 3.51 21.68 38.55
C SER A 343 4.11 21.50 37.15
N ALA A 344 4.95 22.45 36.74
CA ALA A 344 5.68 22.36 35.47
C ALA A 344 6.55 21.09 35.36
N LYS A 345 6.97 20.49 36.49
CA LYS A 345 7.76 19.26 36.50
C LYS A 345 6.87 18.04 36.21
N GLU A 346 5.72 17.94 36.87
CA GLU A 346 4.74 16.87 36.64
C GLU A 346 4.20 16.88 35.21
N ILE A 347 4.00 18.08 34.64
CA ILE A 347 3.59 18.22 33.22
C ILE A 347 4.67 17.69 32.27
N VAL A 348 5.95 17.96 32.54
CA VAL A 348 7.06 17.41 31.74
C VAL A 348 7.10 15.88 31.86
N GLU A 349 7.00 15.34 33.07
CA GLU A 349 7.01 13.90 33.31
C GLU A 349 5.83 13.22 32.59
N ARG A 350 4.65 13.84 32.60
CA ARG A 350 3.48 13.37 31.84
C ARG A 350 3.74 13.38 30.34
N PHE A 351 4.24 14.49 29.79
CA PHE A 351 4.56 14.55 28.36
C PHE A 351 5.64 13.55 27.94
N GLN A 352 6.66 13.31 28.77
CA GLN A 352 7.66 12.27 28.52
C GLN A 352 7.04 10.87 28.53
N SER A 353 6.13 10.58 29.46
CA SER A 353 5.40 9.30 29.51
C SER A 353 4.49 9.09 28.28
N GLU A 354 3.94 10.17 27.72
CA GLU A 354 3.11 10.19 26.50
C GLU A 354 3.97 10.22 25.21
N GLY A 355 5.31 10.14 25.33
CA GLY A 355 6.24 10.10 24.18
C GLY A 355 6.47 11.46 23.49
N HIS A 356 6.13 12.56 24.15
CA HIS A 356 6.34 13.92 23.66
C HIS A 356 7.64 14.53 24.19
N GLU A 357 8.40 15.15 23.28
CA GLU A 357 9.57 15.95 23.66
C GLU A 357 9.11 17.32 24.18
N ALA A 358 9.23 17.51 25.49
CA ALA A 358 9.07 18.80 26.15
C ALA A 358 10.10 18.93 27.28
N ASP A 359 10.80 20.05 27.31
CA ASP A 359 11.73 20.38 28.39
C ASP A 359 11.09 21.30 29.43
N LEU A 360 11.64 21.30 30.64
CA LEU A 360 11.14 22.08 31.77
C LEU A 360 11.14 23.59 31.51
N ALA A 361 12.10 24.12 30.74
CA ALA A 361 12.14 25.55 30.43
C ALA A 361 11.02 25.94 29.47
N THR A 362 10.71 25.07 28.51
CA THR A 362 9.60 25.23 27.57
C THR A 362 8.26 25.18 28.28
N VAL A 363 8.02 24.19 29.15
CA VAL A 363 6.76 24.08 29.91
C VAL A 363 6.59 25.26 30.86
N LYS A 364 7.64 25.69 31.56
CA LYS A 364 7.60 26.91 32.42
C LYS A 364 7.20 28.16 31.65
N LYS A 365 7.58 28.29 30.37
CA LYS A 365 7.15 29.42 29.53
C LYS A 365 5.66 29.34 29.18
N TRP A 366 5.10 28.14 29.00
CA TRP A 366 3.69 27.93 28.68
C TRP A 366 2.75 28.19 29.84
N VAL A 367 3.15 27.77 31.04
CA VAL A 367 2.31 27.85 32.25
C VAL A 367 2.53 29.12 33.08
N LYS A 368 3.38 30.04 32.60
CA LYS A 368 3.65 31.30 33.31
C LYS A 368 2.34 32.09 33.44
N PRO A 369 1.92 32.45 34.66
CA PRO A 369 0.72 33.27 34.83
C PRO A 369 0.93 34.61 34.12
N SER A 370 -0.04 35.01 33.28
CA SER A 370 0.01 36.34 32.68
C SER A 370 -0.02 37.36 33.82
N THR A 371 1.05 38.13 33.98
CA THR A 371 1.06 39.30 34.84
C THR A 371 0.07 40.31 34.25
N LYS A 372 -1.22 40.21 34.66
CA LYS A 372 -2.18 41.29 34.45
C LYS A 372 -1.56 42.56 35.02
N ARG A 373 -1.28 43.52 34.15
CA ARG A 373 -1.00 44.92 34.51
C ARG A 373 -2.11 45.36 35.46
N LYS A 374 -1.83 45.47 36.76
CA LYS A 374 -2.64 46.27 37.67
C LYS A 374 -2.44 47.72 37.22
N GLY A 375 -3.39 48.23 36.45
CA GLY A 375 -3.55 49.66 36.22
C GLY A 375 -3.75 50.34 37.57
N LYS A 376 -2.94 51.37 37.82
CA LYS A 376 -3.06 52.28 38.95
C LYS A 376 -4.36 53.07 38.88
#